data_AF-A0A2S4VDW7-F1
#
_entry.id   AF-A0A2S4VDW7-F1
#
_cell.length_a   1.000
_cell.length_b   1.000
_cell.length_c   1.000
_cell.angle_alpha   90.00
_cell.angle_beta   90.00
_cell.angle_gamma   90.00
#
_symmetry.space_group_name_H-M   'P 1'
#
loop_
_entity.id
_entity.type
_entity.pdbx_description
1 polymer ?
#
loop_
_entity_poly.entity_id
_entity_poly.type
_entity_poly.pdbx_seq_one_letter_code
_entity_poly.pdbx_strand_id
1 'polypeptide(L)'
;MVLMGGKETELCEVLLLVASEGVSNLIIAVEALGSLWAETSDPVYGLSCLRSCVEIVSQRSRESSMDHQPGTENWMGLAMSCLGGFFARLPAEIVEEELPKASELIKRALNHRQAEIRMSAVMSLVAAHKVLKNDREIFHVLGNLTTAQEALITYYLTPSL
;
A
#
# COMPACT_ATOMS: atom_id res chain seq x y z
N MET A 1 -14.81 21.03 -1.11
CA MET A 1 -14.83 20.68 -2.54
C MET A 1 -14.70 19.17 -2.62
N VAL A 2 -15.80 18.44 -2.84
CA VAL A 2 -15.75 16.98 -2.98
C VAL A 2 -15.30 16.72 -4.42
N LEU A 3 -14.00 16.45 -4.61
CA LEU A 3 -13.40 16.40 -5.95
C LEU A 3 -14.01 15.29 -6.83
N MET A 4 -14.65 14.26 -6.23
CA MET A 4 -15.08 13.04 -6.93
C MET A 4 -16.49 12.54 -6.64
N GLY A 5 -17.32 13.29 -5.90
CA GLY A 5 -18.77 13.04 -5.81
C GLY A 5 -19.19 11.60 -5.47
N GLY A 6 -18.44 10.86 -4.65
CA GLY A 6 -18.76 9.47 -4.29
C GLY A 6 -18.22 8.41 -5.26
N LYS A 7 -17.32 8.78 -6.19
CA LYS A 7 -16.67 7.89 -7.18
C LYS A 7 -15.25 7.47 -6.79
N GLU A 8 -14.88 7.64 -5.53
CA GLU A 8 -13.55 7.34 -5.00
C GLU A 8 -13.20 5.84 -5.16
N THR A 9 -14.17 4.95 -4.95
CA THR A 9 -13.99 3.50 -5.12
C THR A 9 -13.73 3.16 -6.58
N GLU A 10 -14.54 3.68 -7.51
CA GLU A 10 -14.36 3.42 -8.93
C GLU A 10 -13.02 3.96 -9.47
N LEU A 11 -12.58 5.13 -8.99
CA LEU A 11 -11.24 5.61 -9.35
C LEU A 11 -10.17 4.66 -8.83
N CYS A 12 -10.25 4.25 -7.55
CA CYS A 12 -9.28 3.33 -6.95
C CYS A 12 -9.21 2.01 -7.74
N GLU A 13 -10.35 1.42 -8.09
CA GLU A 13 -10.40 0.19 -8.90
C GLU A 13 -9.71 0.41 -10.26
N VAL A 14 -10.06 1.48 -10.98
CA VAL A 14 -9.45 1.78 -12.29
C VAL A 14 -7.94 1.97 -12.17
N LEU A 15 -7.46 2.71 -11.17
CA LEU A 15 -6.03 2.94 -10.96
C LEU A 15 -5.28 1.62 -10.70
N LEU A 16 -5.81 0.74 -9.85
CA LEU A 16 -5.19 -0.56 -9.58
C LEU A 16 -5.25 -1.49 -10.81
N LEU A 17 -6.33 -1.46 -11.59
CA LEU A 17 -6.45 -2.25 -12.82
C LEU A 17 -5.46 -1.78 -13.88
N VAL A 18 -5.35 -0.47 -14.14
CA VAL A 18 -4.40 0.09 -15.10
C VAL A 18 -2.96 -0.17 -14.64
N ALA A 19 -2.67 -0.08 -13.34
CA ALA A 19 -1.36 -0.47 -12.81
C ALA A 19 -1.03 -1.94 -13.13
N SER A 20 -2.04 -2.83 -13.11
CA SER A 20 -1.88 -4.25 -13.44
C SER A 20 -1.56 -4.51 -14.92
N GLU A 21 -1.76 -3.55 -15.82
CA GLU A 21 -1.38 -3.71 -17.23
C GLU A 21 0.14 -3.59 -17.44
N GLY A 22 0.90 -3.07 -16.47
CA GLY A 22 2.36 -3.03 -16.51
C GLY A 22 2.96 -2.07 -17.54
N VAL A 23 2.15 -1.20 -18.17
CA VAL A 23 2.62 -0.26 -19.19
C VAL A 23 3.46 0.86 -18.56
N SER A 24 4.77 0.89 -18.83
CA SER A 24 5.74 1.72 -18.10
C SER A 24 5.53 3.22 -18.22
N ASN A 25 4.92 3.72 -19.31
CA ASN A 25 4.61 5.14 -19.47
C ASN A 25 3.35 5.58 -18.69
N LEU A 26 2.49 4.62 -18.30
CA LEU A 26 1.29 4.91 -17.52
C LEU A 26 1.55 4.84 -16.02
N ILE A 27 2.51 4.04 -15.57
CA ILE A 27 2.72 3.80 -14.14
C ILE A 27 2.99 5.07 -13.33
N ILE A 28 3.78 6.01 -13.87
CA ILE A 28 4.10 7.28 -13.21
C ILE A 28 2.84 8.13 -13.05
N ALA A 29 1.99 8.19 -14.08
CA ALA A 29 0.75 8.94 -14.03
C ALA A 29 -0.25 8.30 -13.05
N VAL A 30 -0.33 6.97 -13.04
CA VAL A 30 -1.18 6.20 -12.14
C VAL A 30 -0.73 6.36 -10.69
N GLU A 31 0.57 6.34 -10.42
CA GLU A 31 1.14 6.62 -9.09
C GLU A 31 0.81 8.03 -8.62
N ALA A 32 1.00 9.04 -9.48
CA ALA A 32 0.65 10.42 -9.15
C ALA A 32 -0.85 10.59 -8.85
N LEU A 33 -1.73 9.95 -9.62
CA LEU A 33 -3.16 9.97 -9.37
C LEU A 33 -3.53 9.22 -8.09
N GLY A 34 -2.88 8.09 -7.79
CA GLY A 34 -3.05 7.35 -6.55
C GLY A 34 -2.63 8.17 -5.33
N SER A 35 -1.48 8.85 -5.39
CA SER A 35 -1.03 9.78 -4.34
C SER A 35 -2.04 10.91 -4.13
N LEU A 36 -2.48 11.57 -5.21
CA LEU A 36 -3.48 12.64 -5.12
C LEU A 36 -4.80 12.13 -4.53
N TRP A 37 -5.24 10.93 -4.92
CA TRP A 37 -6.42 10.29 -4.37
C TRP A 37 -6.27 10.03 -2.86
N ALA A 38 -5.12 9.50 -2.43
CA ALA A 38 -4.81 9.25 -1.03
C ALA A 38 -4.68 10.54 -0.20
N GLU A 39 -4.27 11.65 -0.81
CA GLU A 39 -4.17 12.97 -0.18
C GLU A 39 -5.52 13.69 -0.04
N THR A 40 -6.43 13.48 -0.99
CA THR A 40 -7.69 14.24 -1.08
C THR A 40 -8.89 13.51 -0.48
N SER A 41 -8.86 12.18 -0.42
CA SER A 41 -9.93 11.38 0.17
C SER A 41 -9.97 11.51 1.69
N ASP A 42 -11.12 11.27 2.31
CA ASP A 42 -11.17 10.99 3.74
C ASP A 42 -10.35 9.71 4.03
N PRO A 43 -9.43 9.71 5.01
CA PRO A 43 -8.48 8.61 5.16
C PRO A 43 -9.13 7.29 5.63
N VAL A 44 -10.19 7.32 6.43
CA VAL A 44 -10.87 6.11 6.92
C VAL A 44 -11.72 5.50 5.79
N TYR A 45 -12.48 6.35 5.10
CA TYR A 45 -13.24 5.94 3.92
C TYR A 45 -12.32 5.44 2.79
N GLY A 46 -11.23 6.15 2.53
CA GLY A 46 -10.24 5.81 1.52
C GLY A 46 -9.57 4.46 1.76
N LEU A 47 -9.21 4.13 3.01
CA LEU A 47 -8.72 2.79 3.38
C LEU A 47 -9.74 1.69 3.12
N SER A 48 -11.00 1.96 3.45
CA SER A 48 -12.08 1.00 3.20
C SER A 48 -12.25 0.73 1.69
N CYS A 49 -12.21 1.79 0.88
CA CYS A 49 -12.24 1.69 -0.58
C CYS A 49 -11.03 0.91 -1.11
N LEU A 50 -9.83 1.26 -0.65
CA LEU A 50 -8.58 0.60 -1.04
C LEU A 50 -8.63 -0.90 -0.76
N ARG A 51 -9.06 -1.29 0.44
CA ARG A 51 -9.18 -2.70 0.85
C ARG A 51 -10.10 -3.47 -0.08
N SER A 52 -11.30 -2.95 -0.35
CA SER A 52 -12.24 -3.59 -1.28
C SER A 52 -11.67 -3.71 -2.69
N CYS A 53 -11.01 -2.67 -3.21
CA CYS A 53 -10.43 -2.70 -4.55
C CYS A 53 -9.24 -3.68 -4.64
N VAL A 54 -8.41 -3.75 -3.61
CA VAL A 54 -7.31 -4.72 -3.51
C VAL A 54 -7.84 -6.15 -3.52
N GLU A 55 -8.92 -6.45 -2.79
CA GLU A 55 -9.54 -7.77 -2.81
C GLU A 55 -9.98 -8.17 -4.22
N ILE A 56 -10.67 -7.26 -4.94
CA ILE A 56 -11.13 -7.47 -6.31
C ILE A 56 -9.95 -7.73 -7.27
N VAL A 57 -8.94 -6.85 -7.25
CA VAL A 57 -7.80 -6.95 -8.18
C VAL A 57 -6.92 -8.16 -7.86
N SER A 58 -6.74 -8.48 -6.58
CA SER A 58 -6.01 -9.67 -6.14
C SER A 58 -6.70 -10.97 -6.60
N GLN A 59 -8.04 -11.03 -6.57
CA GLN A 59 -8.81 -12.16 -7.10
C GLN A 59 -8.65 -12.29 -8.62
N ARG A 60 -8.84 -11.20 -9.38
CA ARG A 60 -8.65 -11.21 -10.85
C ARG A 60 -7.23 -11.63 -11.26
N SER A 61 -6.22 -11.14 -10.53
CA SER A 61 -4.81 -11.50 -10.77
C SER A 61 -4.56 -13.00 -10.58
N ARG A 62 -5.19 -13.64 -9.59
CA ARG A 62 -5.11 -15.10 -9.39
C ARG A 62 -5.77 -15.89 -10.51
N GLU A 63 -6.89 -15.40 -11.04
CA GLU A 63 -7.61 -16.04 -12.15
C GLU A 63 -6.85 -15.93 -13.49
N SER A 64 -6.08 -14.85 -13.67
CA SER A 64 -5.28 -14.59 -14.87
C SER A 64 -3.89 -15.27 -14.87
N SER A 65 -3.61 -16.14 -13.88
CA SER A 65 -2.26 -16.68 -13.55
C SER A 65 -1.61 -17.61 -14.60
N MET A 66 -2.16 -17.72 -15.80
CA MET A 66 -1.52 -18.43 -16.90
C MET A 66 -0.33 -17.68 -17.53
N ASP A 67 -0.15 -16.38 -17.26
CA ASP A 67 0.98 -15.62 -17.80
C ASP A 67 1.63 -14.76 -16.72
N HIS A 68 2.81 -15.18 -16.22
CA HIS A 68 3.60 -14.45 -15.21
C HIS A 68 4.35 -13.27 -15.84
N GLN A 69 3.63 -12.42 -16.58
CA GLN A 69 4.25 -11.28 -17.25
C GLN A 69 4.80 -10.28 -16.20
N PRO A 70 6.01 -9.76 -16.41
CA PRO A 70 6.51 -8.64 -15.61
C PRO A 70 5.52 -7.47 -15.67
N GLY A 71 5.14 -6.92 -14.51
CA GLY A 71 4.24 -5.76 -14.44
C GLY A 71 2.80 -6.04 -13.97
N THR A 72 2.33 -7.29 -14.04
CA THR A 72 0.96 -7.67 -13.64
C THR A 72 0.66 -7.48 -12.14
N GLU A 73 1.70 -7.27 -11.34
CA GLU A 73 1.63 -7.10 -9.89
C GLU A 73 1.92 -5.66 -9.45
N ASN A 74 2.09 -4.71 -10.39
CA ASN A 74 2.42 -3.32 -10.07
C ASN A 74 1.31 -2.61 -9.27
N TRP A 75 0.07 -3.10 -9.36
CA TRP A 75 -1.04 -2.65 -8.50
C TRP A 75 -0.71 -2.76 -7.01
N MET A 76 0.13 -3.72 -6.61
CA MET A 76 0.52 -3.91 -5.21
C MET A 76 1.41 -2.77 -4.73
N GLY A 77 2.34 -2.30 -5.58
CA GLY A 77 3.16 -1.12 -5.29
C GLY A 77 2.29 0.12 -5.11
N LEU A 78 1.37 0.36 -6.05
CA LEU A 78 0.42 1.47 -5.96
C LEU A 78 -0.45 1.40 -4.70
N ALA A 79 -0.95 0.21 -4.35
CA ALA A 79 -1.74 0.01 -3.15
C ALA A 79 -0.93 0.33 -1.87
N MET A 80 0.34 -0.07 -1.81
CA MET A 80 1.23 0.28 -0.69
C MET A 80 1.49 1.78 -0.59
N SER A 81 1.69 2.45 -1.72
CA SER A 81 1.85 3.91 -1.75
C SER A 81 0.61 4.63 -1.24
N CYS A 82 -0.59 4.20 -1.66
CA CYS A 82 -1.86 4.77 -1.17
C CYS A 82 -2.07 4.47 0.32
N LEU A 83 -1.77 3.24 0.75
CA LEU A 83 -1.86 2.81 2.15
C LEU A 83 -0.99 3.70 3.06
N GLY A 84 0.26 3.96 2.66
CA GLY A 84 1.15 4.86 3.37
C GLY A 84 0.61 6.29 3.45
N GLY A 85 0.04 6.79 2.34
CA GLY A 85 -0.62 8.10 2.29
C GLY A 85 -1.78 8.23 3.28
N PHE A 86 -2.60 7.19 3.42
CA PHE A 86 -3.68 7.18 4.41
C PHE A 86 -3.16 7.07 5.84
N PHE A 87 -2.23 6.15 6.12
CA PHE A 87 -1.64 6.03 7.45
C PHE A 87 -1.04 7.34 7.95
N ALA A 88 -0.35 8.09 7.08
CA ALA A 88 0.24 9.39 7.44
C ALA A 88 -0.78 10.46 7.88
N ARG A 89 -2.07 10.27 7.58
CA ARG A 89 -3.15 11.23 7.83
C ARG A 89 -4.13 10.77 8.91
N LEU A 90 -3.99 9.55 9.41
CA LEU A 90 -4.85 9.01 10.46
C LEU A 90 -4.36 9.38 11.86
N PRO A 91 -5.27 9.45 12.85
CA PRO A 91 -4.90 9.41 14.26
C PRO A 91 -4.22 8.09 14.61
N ALA A 92 -3.34 8.10 15.61
CA ALA A 92 -2.56 6.93 16.01
C ALA A 92 -3.46 5.74 16.39
N GLU A 93 -4.55 6.00 17.11
CA GLU A 93 -5.51 4.99 17.55
C GLU A 93 -6.16 4.26 16.36
N ILE A 94 -6.40 4.97 15.26
CA ILE A 94 -6.96 4.38 14.04
C ILE A 94 -5.90 3.61 13.25
N VAL A 95 -4.63 4.07 13.26
CA VAL A 95 -3.53 3.32 12.66
C VAL A 95 -3.29 2.00 13.40
N GLU A 96 -3.36 1.99 14.74
CA GLU A 96 -3.27 0.77 15.56
C GLU A 96 -4.37 -0.24 15.19
N GLU A 97 -5.57 0.23 14.87
CA GLU A 97 -6.68 -0.64 14.46
C GLU A 97 -6.56 -1.12 13.00
N GLU A 98 -6.17 -0.26 12.08
CA GLU A 98 -6.15 -0.55 10.63
C GLU A 98 -4.88 -1.28 10.18
N LEU A 99 -3.73 -1.07 10.83
CA LEU A 99 -2.47 -1.72 10.46
C LEU A 99 -2.55 -3.26 10.50
N PRO A 100 -3.13 -3.91 11.53
CA PRO A 100 -3.35 -5.36 11.54
C PRO A 100 -4.19 -5.85 10.36
N LYS A 101 -5.20 -5.07 9.93
CA LYS A 101 -6.09 -5.41 8.81
C LYS A 101 -5.33 -5.39 7.47
N ALA A 102 -4.28 -4.58 7.35
CA ALA A 102 -3.42 -4.50 6.17
C ALA A 102 -2.20 -5.44 6.21
N SER A 103 -1.93 -6.09 7.36
CA SER A 103 -0.68 -6.83 7.61
C SER A 103 -0.37 -7.91 6.57
N GLU A 104 -1.36 -8.67 6.12
CA GLU A 104 -1.18 -9.73 5.12
C GLU A 104 -0.76 -9.17 3.76
N LEU A 105 -1.38 -8.07 3.34
CA LEU A 105 -1.01 -7.39 2.09
C LEU A 105 0.41 -6.84 2.18
N ILE A 106 0.77 -6.21 3.31
CA ILE A 106 2.11 -5.67 3.54
C ILE A 106 3.16 -6.80 3.50
N LYS A 107 2.91 -7.93 4.16
CA LYS A 107 3.80 -9.10 4.12
C LYS A 107 3.99 -9.63 2.71
N ARG A 108 2.90 -9.74 1.95
CA ARG A 108 2.98 -10.17 0.55
C ARG A 108 3.84 -9.20 -0.28
N ALA A 109 3.68 -7.90 -0.07
CA ALA A 109 4.49 -6.87 -0.74
C ALA A 109 5.98 -6.89 -0.31
N LEU A 110 6.26 -7.10 0.98
CA LEU A 110 7.64 -7.26 1.51
C LEU A 110 8.37 -8.49 0.94
N ASN A 111 7.63 -9.53 0.56
CA ASN A 111 8.18 -10.75 -0.05
C ASN A 111 8.10 -10.74 -1.58
N HIS A 112 7.75 -9.60 -2.19
CA HIS A 112 7.61 -9.51 -3.63
C HIS A 112 8.96 -9.57 -4.37
N ARG A 113 8.99 -10.18 -5.55
CA ARG A 113 10.21 -10.32 -6.38
C ARG A 113 10.79 -8.98 -6.85
N GLN A 114 9.93 -8.02 -7.18
CA GLN A 114 10.31 -6.67 -7.61
C GLN A 114 10.70 -5.80 -6.40
N ALA A 115 11.84 -5.11 -6.49
CA ALA A 115 12.40 -4.34 -5.37
C ALA A 115 11.56 -3.09 -5.05
N GLU A 116 10.95 -2.51 -6.06
CA GLU A 116 10.12 -1.32 -6.02
C GLU A 116 8.86 -1.54 -5.18
N ILE A 117 8.24 -2.73 -5.31
CA ILE A 117 7.08 -3.13 -4.50
C ILE A 117 7.48 -3.36 -3.05
N ARG A 118 8.64 -4.01 -2.80
CA ARG A 118 9.17 -4.17 -1.44
C ARG A 118 9.44 -2.81 -0.80
N MET A 119 10.02 -1.88 -1.55
CA MET A 119 10.30 -0.52 -1.08
C MET A 119 9.01 0.22 -0.76
N SER A 120 7.99 0.12 -1.61
CA SER A 120 6.67 0.73 -1.35
C SER A 120 6.03 0.21 -0.06
N ALA A 121 6.17 -1.10 0.21
CA ALA A 121 5.71 -1.71 1.46
C ALA A 121 6.46 -1.14 2.68
N VAL A 122 7.80 -1.03 2.61
CA VAL A 122 8.61 -0.41 3.67
C VAL A 122 8.19 1.04 3.90
N MET A 123 7.99 1.83 2.84
CA MET A 123 7.58 3.23 2.96
C MET A 123 6.18 3.38 3.57
N SER A 124 5.26 2.45 3.31
CA SER A 124 3.95 2.42 3.98
C SER A 124 4.08 2.19 5.49
N LEU A 125 5.01 1.33 5.91
CA LEU A 125 5.31 1.07 7.32
C LEU A 125 6.00 2.26 7.98
N VAL A 126 6.90 2.95 7.27
CA VAL A 126 7.51 4.19 7.75
C VAL A 126 6.45 5.26 8.00
N ALA A 127 5.46 5.37 7.11
CA ALA A 127 4.34 6.30 7.29
C ALA A 127 3.50 5.95 8.53
N ALA A 128 3.14 4.67 8.72
CA ALA A 128 2.45 4.21 9.92
C ALA A 128 3.25 4.49 11.20
N HIS A 129 4.54 4.17 11.18
CA HIS A 129 5.43 4.41 12.31
C HIS A 129 5.54 5.88 12.68
N LYS A 130 5.62 6.80 11.71
CA LYS A 130 5.69 8.24 12.01
C LYS A 130 4.50 8.73 12.84
N VAL A 131 3.35 8.08 12.71
CA VAL A 131 2.15 8.34 13.49
C VAL A 131 2.19 7.62 14.84
N LEU A 132 2.47 6.31 14.85
CA LEU A 132 2.48 5.47 16.06
C LEU A 132 3.62 5.79 17.03
N LYS A 133 4.79 6.14 16.50
CA LYS A 133 6.05 6.35 17.25
C LYS A 133 6.42 5.18 18.17
N ASN A 134 6.06 3.97 17.76
CA ASN A 134 6.29 2.73 18.50
C ASN A 134 6.69 1.60 17.56
N ASP A 135 7.98 1.35 17.44
CA ASP A 135 8.59 0.31 16.60
C ASP A 135 8.05 -1.08 16.95
N ARG A 136 7.80 -1.33 18.25
CA ARG A 136 7.34 -2.64 18.73
C ARG A 136 5.98 -3.00 18.16
N GLU A 137 5.11 -2.02 17.98
CA GLU A 137 3.78 -2.24 17.41
C GLU A 137 3.87 -2.70 15.95
N ILE A 138 4.72 -2.04 15.15
CA ILE A 138 4.98 -2.41 13.75
C ILE A 138 5.47 -3.87 13.66
N PHE A 139 6.48 -4.23 14.47
CA PHE A 139 7.04 -5.58 14.45
C PHE A 139 6.09 -6.63 15.01
N HIS A 140 5.29 -6.29 16.03
CA HIS A 140 4.29 -7.18 16.60
C HIS A 140 3.20 -7.53 15.59
N VAL A 141 2.67 -6.52 14.90
CA VAL A 141 1.59 -6.68 13.91
C VAL A 141 2.06 -7.47 12.68
N LEU A 142 3.30 -7.22 12.25
CA LEU A 142 3.88 -8.02 11.17
C LEU A 142 4.16 -9.43 11.67
N GLY A 143 5.03 -9.64 12.66
CA GLY A 143 5.39 -10.98 13.11
C GLY A 143 6.03 -11.85 12.00
N ASN A 144 6.75 -12.90 12.40
CA ASN A 144 7.39 -13.86 11.49
C ASN A 144 8.21 -13.22 10.34
N LEU A 145 8.85 -12.07 10.58
CA LEU A 145 9.74 -11.44 9.61
C LEU A 145 11.11 -12.15 9.64
N THR A 146 11.77 -12.18 8.49
CA THR A 146 13.17 -12.60 8.43
C THR A 146 14.09 -11.54 9.04
N THR A 147 15.26 -11.95 9.54
CA THR A 147 16.27 -11.00 10.08
C THR A 147 16.63 -9.91 9.07
N ALA A 148 16.67 -10.22 7.77
CA ALA A 148 16.93 -9.25 6.72
C ALA A 148 15.79 -8.22 6.57
N GLN A 149 14.53 -8.65 6.68
CA GLN A 149 13.37 -7.76 6.65
C GLN A 149 13.32 -6.86 7.89
N GLU A 150 13.59 -7.41 9.07
CA GLU A 150 13.67 -6.63 10.30
C GLU A 150 14.77 -5.57 10.22
N ALA A 151 15.96 -5.94 9.74
CA ALA A 151 17.07 -5.01 9.56
C ALA A 151 16.73 -3.91 8.56
N LEU A 152 16.12 -4.25 7.42
CA LEU A 152 15.70 -3.28 6.41
C LEU A 152 14.67 -2.30 6.96
N ILE A 153 13.62 -2.81 7.61
CA ILE A 153 12.57 -1.96 8.20
C ILE A 153 13.19 -1.07 9.27
N THR A 154 13.97 -1.62 10.20
CA THR A 154 14.65 -0.86 11.27
C THR A 154 15.50 0.28 10.72
N TYR A 155 16.26 0.02 9.64
CA TYR A 155 17.08 1.03 8.97
C TYR A 155 16.25 2.22 8.47
N TYR A 156 15.05 1.99 7.93
CA TYR A 156 14.18 3.06 7.43
C TYR A 156 13.30 3.71 8.51
N LEU A 157 12.98 2.99 9.59
CA LEU A 157 12.24 3.52 10.73
C LEU A 157 13.06 4.50 11.56
N THR A 158 14.38 4.30 11.63
CA THR A 158 15.30 5.14 12.39
C THR A 158 15.89 6.19 11.44
N PRO A 159 15.47 7.47 11.49
CA PRO A 159 16.11 8.50 10.68
C PRO A 159 17.58 8.57 11.11
N SER A 160 18.51 8.40 10.17
CA SER A 160 19.91 8.74 10.42
C SER A 160 19.95 10.23 10.82
N LEU A 161 20.51 10.50 11.99
CA LEU A 161 20.71 11.85 12.56
C LEU A 161 21.27 12.86 11.54
#